data_AF-A0A9N8QR31-F1
#
_entry.id   AF-A0A9N8QR31-F1
#
_cell.length_a   1.000
_cell.length_b   1.000
_cell.length_c   1.000
_cell.angle_alpha   90.00
_cell.angle_beta   90.00
_cell.angle_gamma   90.00
#
_symmetry.space_group_name_H-M   'P 1'
#
loop_
_entity.id
_entity.type
_entity.pdbx_description
1 polymer ?
#
loop_
_entity_poly.entity_id
_entity_poly.type
_entity_poly.pdbx_seq_one_letter_code
_entity_poly.pdbx_strand_id
1 'polypeptide(L)' 'MQTKDYSREELDYHQSENNYTLSIPKKFLNAKDLKVLKKDSDGSFSDADVKIQEDEHNILIITTIPIDIRLEILDDEI' A
#
# COMPACT_ATOMS: atom_id res chain seq x y z
N MET A 1 -10.61 -13.01 2.19
CA MET A 1 -10.05 -11.80 1.57
C MET A 1 -10.44 -10.59 2.39
N GLN A 2 -9.47 -9.92 3.00
CA GLN A 2 -9.67 -8.69 3.78
C GLN A 2 -9.19 -7.48 2.98
N THR A 3 -9.91 -6.35 3.07
CA THR A 3 -9.48 -5.09 2.46
C THR A 3 -9.27 -4.00 3.50
N LYS A 4 -8.35 -3.08 3.22
CA LYS A 4 -8.16 -1.87 4.00
C LYS A 4 -7.81 -0.69 3.10
N ASP A 5 -8.59 0.37 3.22
CA ASP A 5 -8.41 1.60 2.44
C ASP A 5 -7.61 2.63 3.23
N TYR A 6 -6.75 3.34 2.53
CA TYR A 6 -5.93 4.45 3.03
C TYR A 6 -6.10 5.62 2.07
N SER A 7 -6.35 6.79 2.64
CA SER A 7 -6.37 8.04 1.90
C SER A 7 -4.94 8.50 1.60
N ARG A 8 -4.79 9.32 0.56
CA ARG A 8 -3.50 9.97 0.24
C ARG A 8 -2.93 10.83 1.38
N GLU A 9 -3.76 11.24 2.34
CA GLU A 9 -3.35 12.04 3.49
C GLU A 9 -2.65 11.21 4.57
N GLU A 10 -2.83 9.88 4.53
CA GLU A 10 -2.13 8.93 5.43
C GLU A 10 -0.76 8.52 4.88
N LEU A 11 -0.35 9.07 3.73
CA LEU A 11 0.98 8.87 3.18
C LEU A 11 1.96 9.90 3.73
N ASP A 12 3.11 9.42 4.19
CA ASP A 12 4.22 10.28 4.58
C ASP A 12 5.00 10.74 3.34
N TYR A 13 5.14 12.05 3.13
CA TYR A 13 5.95 12.61 2.05
C TYR A 13 7.42 12.76 2.47
N HIS A 14 8.33 12.14 1.71
CA HIS A 14 9.77 12.24 1.94
C HIS A 14 10.40 13.15 0.90
N GLN A 15 10.64 14.41 1.28
CA GLN A 15 11.18 15.43 0.38
C GLN A 15 12.54 15.04 -0.22
N SER A 16 13.40 14.34 0.52
CA SER A 16 14.73 13.93 0.05
C SER A 16 14.69 12.93 -1.11
N GLU A 17 13.67 12.06 -1.13
CA GLU A 17 13.49 11.02 -2.13
C GLU A 17 12.41 11.36 -3.16
N ASN A 18 11.68 12.46 -2.93
CA ASN A 18 10.52 12.90 -3.69
C ASN A 18 9.49 11.78 -3.90
N ASN A 19 9.16 11.07 -2.81
CA ASN A 19 8.20 9.98 -2.81
C ASN A 19 7.25 10.07 -1.61
N TYR A 20 6.23 9.23 -1.64
CA TYR A 20 5.24 9.04 -0.60
C TYR A 20 5.32 7.61 -0.10
N THR A 21 5.19 7.41 1.21
CA THR A 21 5.22 6.07 1.80
C THR A 21 4.05 5.80 2.72
N LEU A 22 3.55 4.56 2.69
CA LEU A 22 2.65 4.01 3.68
C LEU A 22 3.35 2.86 4.41
N SER A 23 3.50 2.97 5.73
CA SER A 23 4.11 1.93 6.56
C SER A 23 3.03 1.10 7.26
N ILE A 24 3.02 -0.21 6.97
CA ILE A 24 2.06 -1.17 7.53
C ILE A 24 2.78 -2.13 8.47
N PRO A 25 2.38 -2.26 9.74
CA PRO A 25 2.97 -3.26 10.64
C PRO A 25 2.77 -4.68 10.13
N LYS A 26 3.86 -5.44 10.06
CA LYS A 26 3.93 -6.81 9.52
C LYS A 26 3.25 -7.87 10.39
N LYS A 27 2.58 -7.49 11.49
CA LYS A 27 2.18 -8.35 12.61
C LYS A 27 1.64 -9.74 12.22
N PHE A 28 0.93 -9.87 11.09
CA PHE A 28 0.57 -11.14 10.46
C PHE A 28 0.48 -11.05 8.92
N LEU A 29 1.22 -10.14 8.29
CA LEU A 29 1.13 -9.86 6.85
C LEU A 29 2.48 -10.12 6.18
N ASN A 30 2.51 -10.76 5.01
CA ASN A 30 3.70 -10.76 4.16
C ASN A 30 3.46 -9.87 2.95
N ALA A 31 4.51 -9.22 2.44
CA ALA A 31 4.41 -8.40 1.23
C ALA A 31 3.89 -9.19 0.01
N LYS A 32 4.20 -10.50 -0.05
CA LYS A 32 3.71 -11.41 -1.11
C LYS A 32 2.19 -11.62 -1.08
N ASP A 33 1.56 -11.40 0.06
CA ASP A 33 0.12 -11.65 0.27
C ASP A 33 -0.69 -10.35 0.13
N LEU A 34 -0.04 -9.26 -0.30
CA LEU A 34 -0.66 -7.95 -0.51
C LEU A 34 -0.81 -7.63 -1.98
N LYS A 35 -2.03 -7.27 -2.36
CA LYS A 35 -2.29 -6.56 -3.61
C LYS A 35 -2.60 -5.10 -3.28
N VAL A 36 -1.92 -4.19 -3.99
CA VAL A 36 -2.09 -2.74 -3.81
C VAL A 36 -2.84 -2.18 -5.00
N LEU A 37 -4.02 -1.61 -4.73
CA LEU A 37 -4.86 -0.96 -5.73
C LEU A 37 -4.91 0.54 -5.48
N LYS A 38 -5.04 1.33 -6.55
CA LYS A 38 -5.31 2.76 -6.48
C LYS A 38 -6.79 3.02 -6.76
N LYS A 39 -7.36 4.03 -6.11
CA LYS A 39 -8.69 4.52 -6.43
C LYS A 39 -8.63 5.48 -7.61
N ASP A 40 -9.35 5.16 -8.68
CA ASP A 40 -9.46 6.00 -9.86
C ASP A 40 -10.52 7.09 -9.68
N SER A 41 -10.50 8.09 -10.56
CA SER A 41 -11.41 9.26 -10.45
C SER A 41 -12.89 8.91 -10.62
N ASP A 42 -13.18 7.78 -11.27
CA ASP A 42 -14.54 7.23 -11.42
C ASP A 42 -14.98 6.39 -10.21
N GLY A 43 -14.12 6.26 -9.20
CA GLY A 43 -14.36 5.49 -7.99
C GLY A 43 -14.04 3.99 -8.11
N SER A 44 -13.60 3.52 -9.28
CA SER A 44 -13.11 2.16 -9.48
C SER A 44 -11.71 1.98 -8.89
N PHE A 45 -11.24 0.73 -8.86
CA PHE A 45 -9.92 0.37 -8.37
C PHE A 45 -9.13 -0.37 -9.45
N SER A 46 -7.88 0.05 -9.65
CA SER A 46 -6.93 -0.58 -10.57
C SER A 46 -5.59 -0.82 -9.88
N ASP A 47 -4.72 -1.64 -10.48
CA ASP A 47 -3.40 -1.92 -9.90
C ASP A 47 -2.61 -0.62 -9.73
N ALA A 48 -2.03 -0.45 -8.54
CA ALA A 48 -1.23 0.73 -8.22
C ALA A 48 0.21 0.54 -8.71
N ASP A 49 0.77 1.57 -9.35
CA ASP A 49 2.20 1.64 -9.64
C ASP A 49 2.95 2.03 -8.37
N VAL A 50 3.36 1.01 -7.61
CA VAL A 50 4.02 1.16 -6.31
C VAL A 50 5.19 0.18 -6.20
N LYS A 51 6.18 0.58 -5.41
CA LYS A 51 7.23 -0.31 -4.95
C LYS A 51 6.89 -0.78 -3.54
N ILE A 52 6.89 -2.09 -3.32
CA ILE A 52 6.71 -2.69 -2.01
C ILE A 52 8.08 -3.11 -1.48
N GLN A 53 8.41 -2.68 -0.28
CA GLN A 53 9.57 -3.13 0.47
C GLN A 53 9.10 -3.73 1.80
N GLU A 54 9.89 -4.66 2.34
CA GLU A 54 9.64 -5.19 3.67
C GLU A 54 10.91 -5.10 4.51
N ASP A 55 10.73 -4.76 5.77
CA ASP A 55 11.72 -4.92 6.81
C ASP A 55 11.22 -5.92 7.87
N GLU A 56 11.93 -6.02 9.00
CA GLU A 56 11.61 -6.94 10.09
C GLU A 56 10.23 -6.69 10.71
N HIS A 57 9.77 -5.44 10.74
CA HIS A 57 8.58 -5.01 11.48
C HIS A 57 7.48 -4.45 10.59
N ASN A 58 7.80 -3.96 9.40
CA ASN A 58 6.87 -3.24 8.53
C ASN A 58 6.97 -3.67 7.07
N ILE A 59 5.87 -3.46 6.37
CA ILE A 59 5.80 -3.42 4.91
C ILE A 59 5.65 -1.95 4.53
N LEU A 60 6.57 -1.48 3.69
CA LEU A 60 6.59 -0.11 3.19
C LEU A 60 6.11 -0.10 1.74
N ILE A 61 5.03 0.63 1.48
CA ILE A 61 4.50 0.87 0.14
C ILE A 61 4.96 2.25 -0.29
N ILE A 62 5.66 2.34 -1.41
CA ILE A 62 6.31 3.54 -1.91
C ILE A 62 5.70 3.93 -3.25
N THR A 63 5.30 5.18 -3.40
CA THR A 63 4.75 5.74 -4.65
C THR A 63 5.30 7.14 -4.91
N THR A 64 5.30 7.58 -6.16
CA THR A 64 5.79 8.91 -6.57
C THR A 64 4.69 9.97 -6.60
N ILE A 65 3.43 9.57 -6.42
CA ILE A 65 2.27 10.45 -6.47
C ILE A 65 1.35 10.24 -5.26
N PRO A 66 0.69 11.29 -4.75
CA PRO A 66 -0.28 11.13 -3.66
C PRO A 66 -1.56 10.47 -4.20
N ILE A 67 -1.79 9.22 -3.83
CA ILE A 67 -2.93 8.40 -4.29
C ILE A 67 -3.69 7.78 -3.11
N ASP A 68 -4.99 7.59 -3.29
CA ASP A 68 -5.78 6.79 -2.36
C ASP A 68 -5.57 5.31 -2.70
N ILE A 69 -5.25 4.51 -1.69
CA ILE A 69 -4.79 3.12 -1.82
C ILE A 69 -5.79 2.18 -1.15
N ARG A 70 -6.08 1.06 -1.81
CA ARG A 70 -6.71 -0.11 -1.20
C ARG A 70 -5.70 -1.24 -1.12
N LEU A 71 -5.50 -1.75 0.08
CA LEU A 71 -4.77 -3.00 0.31
C LEU A 71 -5.76 -4.15 0.32
N GLU A 72 -5.53 -5.11 -0.57
CA GLU A 72 -6.18 -6.42 -0.57
C GLU A 72 -5.22 -7.43 0.05
N ILE A 73 -5.61 -7.99 1.19
CA ILE A 73 -4.89 -9.07 1.86
C ILE A 73 -5.46 -10.37 1.33
N LEU A 74 -4.62 -11.07 0.57
CA LEU A 74 -4.89 -12.40 0.06
C LEU A 74 -4.71 -13.36 1.23
N ASP A 75 -5.81 -13.94 1.72
CA ASP A 75 -5.70 -15.01 2.71
C ASP A 75 -5.05 -16.20 2.01
N ASP A 76 -3.85 -16.60 2.44
CA ASP A 76 -3.37 -17.95 2.21
C ASP A 76 -4.33 -18.86 2.98
N GLU A 77 -5.34 -19.43 2.30
CA GLU A 77 -6.02 -20.62 2.82
C GLU A 77 -4.94 -21.71 2.91
N ILE A 78 -4.43 -21.94 4.13
CA ILE A 78 -3.57 -23.08 4.47
C ILE A 78 -4.46 -24.30 4.75
#